data_AF-A0A0U5H4X0-F1
#
_entry.id   AF-A0A0U5H4X0-F1
#
_cell.length_a   1.000
_cell.length_b   1.000
_cell.length_c   1.000
_cell.angle_alpha   90.00
_cell.angle_beta   90.00
_cell.angle_gamma   90.00
#
_symmetry.space_group_name_H-M   'P 1'
#
loop_
_entity.id
_entity.type
_entity.pdbx_description
1 polymer ?
#
loop_
_entity_poly.entity_id
_entity_poly.type
_entity_poly.pdbx_seq_one_letter_code
_entity_poly.pdbx_strand_id
1 'polypeptide(L)'
;MADRYQDSDDSTRLRMRVSHLEEDWESILDEWDDWGNIGSVKDELFQLIIQTHAVIEDLSTHLILVFVIKEEFQNGAFDYLYSGMSQGHREQLLVNCGILSKQTQGRLANFRGLRNEVAHGTHFHLDWWRDDVPERMNIAFEILDRMTDAFTDRELIDDIYAGEDAI
;
A
#
# COMPACT_ATOMS: atom_id res chain seq x y z
N MET A 1 -15.22 11.70 25.61
CA MET A 1 -15.87 10.56 24.93
C MET A 1 -16.29 11.04 23.55
N ALA A 2 -15.30 11.31 22.70
CA ALA A 2 -15.53 11.68 21.30
C ALA A 2 -15.50 10.40 20.45
N ASP A 3 -16.16 10.49 19.29
CA ASP A 3 -16.76 9.42 18.51
C ASP A 3 -15.87 8.22 18.14
N ARG A 4 -16.25 7.04 18.65
CA ARG A 4 -15.81 5.73 18.13
C ARG A 4 -16.57 5.30 16.86
N TYR A 5 -17.46 6.14 16.32
CA TYR A 5 -18.36 5.78 15.21
C TYR A 5 -17.82 6.14 13.82
N GLN A 6 -16.83 7.04 13.69
CA GLN A 6 -16.23 7.37 12.39
C GLN A 6 -15.16 6.36 11.94
N ASP A 7 -14.37 5.79 12.88
CA ASP A 7 -13.28 4.85 12.56
C ASP A 7 -13.77 3.53 11.94
N SER A 8 -14.98 3.05 12.28
CA SER A 8 -15.47 1.76 11.77
C SER A 8 -15.93 1.81 10.30
N ASP A 9 -16.43 2.96 9.85
CA ASP A 9 -16.91 3.12 8.47
C ASP A 9 -15.72 3.31 7.51
N ASP A 10 -14.70 4.07 7.92
CA ASP A 10 -13.48 4.28 7.13
C ASP A 10 -12.63 3.01 7.03
N SER A 11 -12.47 2.26 8.12
CA SER A 11 -11.75 0.97 8.11
C SER A 11 -12.46 -0.09 7.25
N THR A 12 -13.80 -0.17 7.33
CA THR A 12 -14.58 -1.09 6.48
C THR A 12 -14.47 -0.72 5.01
N ARG A 13 -14.52 0.58 4.67
CA ARG A 13 -14.33 1.06 3.30
C ARG A 13 -12.94 0.80 2.76
N LEU A 14 -11.90 1.00 3.58
CA LEU A 14 -10.52 0.69 3.20
C LEU A 14 -10.33 -0.81 2.95
N ARG A 15 -10.86 -1.67 3.81
CA ARG A 15 -10.88 -3.13 3.60
C ARG A 15 -11.56 -3.52 2.29
N MET A 16 -12.78 -3.04 2.05
CA MET A 16 -13.49 -3.31 0.79
C MET A 16 -12.70 -2.84 -0.43
N ARG A 17 -12.02 -1.67 -0.32
CA ARG A 17 -11.19 -1.14 -1.41
C ARG A 17 -9.97 -2.00 -1.66
N VAL A 18 -9.29 -2.50 -0.62
CA VAL A 18 -8.14 -3.42 -0.76
C VAL A 18 -8.60 -4.74 -1.39
N SER A 19 -9.70 -5.33 -0.90
CA SER A 19 -10.23 -6.58 -1.46
C SER A 19 -10.61 -6.44 -2.94
N HIS A 20 -11.23 -5.34 -3.36
CA HIS A 20 -11.51 -5.13 -4.79
C HIS A 20 -10.24 -5.01 -5.63
N LEU A 21 -9.17 -4.37 -5.11
CA LEU A 21 -7.90 -4.29 -5.84
C LEU A 21 -7.22 -5.66 -5.94
N GLU A 22 -7.36 -6.52 -4.93
CA GLU A 22 -6.88 -7.91 -4.98
C GLU A 22 -7.66 -8.74 -6.01
N GLU A 23 -8.99 -8.60 -6.05
CA GLU A 23 -9.83 -9.25 -7.08
C GLU A 23 -9.44 -8.78 -8.50
N ASP A 24 -9.22 -7.49 -8.69
CA ASP A 24 -8.75 -6.94 -9.97
C ASP A 24 -7.36 -7.50 -10.34
N TRP A 25 -6.49 -7.69 -9.35
CA TRP A 25 -5.18 -8.30 -9.57
C TRP A 25 -5.26 -9.77 -9.99
N GLU A 26 -6.08 -10.56 -9.30
CA GLU A 26 -6.33 -11.97 -9.64
C GLU A 26 -6.92 -12.10 -11.06
N SER A 27 -7.88 -11.24 -11.41
CA SER A 27 -8.47 -11.21 -12.75
C SER A 27 -7.42 -10.88 -13.82
N ILE A 28 -6.54 -9.92 -13.56
CA ILE A 28 -5.46 -9.56 -14.49
C ILE A 28 -4.47 -10.71 -14.64
N LEU A 29 -4.11 -11.40 -13.54
CA LEU A 29 -3.23 -12.56 -13.57
C LEU A 29 -3.82 -13.73 -14.39
N ASP A 30 -5.13 -13.98 -14.25
CA ASP A 30 -5.83 -15.03 -15.00
C ASP A 30 -5.88 -14.75 -16.51
N GLU A 31 -5.99 -13.48 -16.89
CA GLU A 31 -6.00 -13.02 -18.29
C GLU A 31 -4.59 -12.78 -18.86
N TRP A 32 -3.56 -12.84 -18.02
CA TRP A 32 -2.18 -12.65 -18.41
C TRP A 32 -1.67 -13.91 -19.14
N ASP A 33 -1.53 -13.80 -20.46
CA ASP A 33 -1.02 -14.87 -21.32
C ASP A 33 0.35 -15.40 -20.82
N ASP A 34 0.50 -16.72 -20.73
CA ASP A 34 1.71 -17.46 -20.28
C ASP A 34 2.98 -17.03 -21.02
N TRP A 35 2.83 -16.42 -22.19
CA TRP A 35 3.91 -15.94 -23.06
C TRP A 35 4.36 -14.51 -22.74
N GLY A 36 3.80 -13.90 -21.69
CA GLY A 36 4.16 -12.56 -21.22
C GLY A 36 3.54 -11.42 -22.03
N ASN A 37 2.53 -11.71 -22.87
CA ASN A 37 1.82 -10.69 -23.63
C ASN A 37 0.73 -10.05 -22.78
N ILE A 38 0.99 -8.86 -22.25
CA ILE A 38 0.02 -8.09 -21.46
C ILE A 38 -0.86 -7.17 -22.31
N GLY A 39 -0.82 -7.25 -23.65
CA GLY A 39 -1.48 -6.27 -24.52
C GLY A 39 -2.98 -6.11 -24.26
N SER A 40 -3.65 -7.17 -23.81
CA SER A 40 -5.07 -7.18 -23.41
C SER A 40 -5.33 -6.45 -22.10
N VAL A 41 -4.47 -6.64 -21.10
CA VAL A 41 -4.67 -6.18 -19.70
C VAL A 41 -3.81 -4.97 -19.31
N LYS A 42 -3.00 -4.45 -20.23
CA LYS A 42 -1.96 -3.43 -19.94
C LYS A 42 -2.53 -2.19 -19.26
N ASP A 43 -3.60 -1.64 -19.81
CA ASP A 43 -4.17 -0.39 -19.30
C ASP A 43 -4.82 -0.60 -17.93
N GLU A 44 -5.43 -1.75 -17.71
CA GLU A 44 -6.03 -2.16 -16.43
C GLU A 44 -4.94 -2.36 -15.37
N LEU A 45 -3.85 -3.05 -15.71
CA LEU A 45 -2.68 -3.22 -14.85
C LEU A 45 -2.05 -1.88 -14.47
N PHE A 46 -1.96 -0.93 -15.40
CA PHE A 46 -1.40 0.39 -15.11
C PHE A 46 -2.27 1.15 -14.12
N GLN A 47 -3.59 1.10 -14.33
CA GLN A 47 -4.53 1.71 -13.40
C GLN A 47 -4.44 1.04 -12.03
N LEU A 48 -4.39 -0.29 -11.97
CA LEU A 48 -4.26 -1.04 -10.74
C LEU A 48 -3.01 -0.63 -9.96
N ILE A 49 -1.83 -0.60 -10.59
CA ILE A 49 -0.57 -0.18 -9.95
C ILE A 49 -0.69 1.24 -9.36
N ILE A 50 -1.31 2.18 -10.09
CA ILE A 50 -1.51 3.55 -9.62
C ILE A 50 -2.48 3.59 -8.43
N GLN A 51 -3.57 2.84 -8.50
CA GLN A 51 -4.58 2.79 -7.43
C GLN A 51 -4.04 2.13 -6.17
N THR A 52 -3.37 0.99 -6.28
CA THR A 52 -2.69 0.30 -5.18
C THR A 52 -1.70 1.24 -4.50
N HIS A 53 -0.92 2.02 -5.26
CA HIS A 53 -0.02 3.01 -4.68
C HIS A 53 -0.77 4.09 -3.89
N ALA A 54 -1.86 4.63 -4.44
CA ALA A 54 -2.66 5.63 -3.74
C ALA A 54 -3.26 5.10 -2.43
N VAL A 55 -3.70 3.83 -2.40
CA VAL A 55 -4.20 3.20 -1.16
C VAL A 55 -3.10 3.06 -0.12
N ILE A 56 -1.87 2.72 -0.52
CA ILE A 56 -0.72 2.69 0.39
C ILE A 56 -0.44 4.11 0.95
N GLU A 57 -0.55 5.16 0.13
CA GLU A 57 -0.40 6.55 0.56
C GLU A 57 -1.47 6.96 1.58
N ASP A 58 -2.73 6.61 1.32
CA ASP A 58 -3.86 6.81 2.24
C ASP A 58 -3.60 6.08 3.58
N LEU A 59 -3.34 4.77 3.54
CA LEU A 59 -3.15 3.94 4.74
C LEU A 59 -1.96 4.40 5.57
N SER A 60 -0.82 4.70 4.94
CA SER A 60 0.36 5.19 5.67
C SER A 60 0.08 6.51 6.39
N THR A 61 -0.72 7.39 5.78
CA THR A 61 -1.17 8.65 6.42
C THR A 61 -2.07 8.37 7.61
N HIS A 62 -3.03 7.46 7.46
CA HIS A 62 -3.94 7.07 8.54
C HIS A 62 -3.22 6.40 9.71
N LEU A 63 -2.26 5.51 9.45
CA LEU A 63 -1.45 4.89 10.50
C LEU A 63 -0.68 5.95 11.30
N ILE A 64 -0.10 6.95 10.65
CA ILE A 64 0.57 8.06 11.35
C ILE A 64 -0.41 8.82 12.23
N LEU A 65 -1.59 9.17 11.70
CA LEU A 65 -2.60 9.90 12.45
C LEU A 65 -3.06 9.14 13.69
N VAL A 66 -3.29 7.85 13.56
CA VAL A 66 -3.81 7.00 14.62
C VAL A 66 -2.77 6.72 15.71
N PHE A 67 -1.53 6.45 15.32
CA PHE A 67 -0.52 5.92 16.25
C PHE A 67 0.56 6.91 16.66
N VAL A 68 0.81 7.96 15.88
CA VAL A 68 1.88 8.93 16.14
C VAL A 68 1.32 10.28 16.58
N ILE A 69 0.21 10.72 15.99
CA ILE A 69 -0.36 12.03 16.25
C ILE A 69 -1.35 11.96 17.42
N LYS A 70 -1.25 12.91 18.35
CA LYS A 70 -2.24 13.05 19.43
C LYS A 70 -3.60 13.42 18.84
N GLU A 71 -4.67 12.82 19.38
CA GLU A 71 -6.06 12.99 18.95
C GLU A 71 -6.44 14.46 18.69
N GLU A 72 -6.04 15.37 19.58
CA GLU A 72 -6.32 16.81 19.48
C GLU A 72 -5.74 17.52 18.25
N PHE A 73 -4.77 16.92 17.56
CA PHE A 73 -4.14 17.48 16.36
C PHE A 73 -4.50 16.72 15.06
N GLN A 74 -5.22 15.60 15.14
CA GLN A 74 -5.48 14.74 13.98
C GLN A 74 -6.18 15.47 12.83
N ASN A 75 -7.22 16.24 13.13
CA ASN A 75 -8.02 16.96 12.13
C ASN A 75 -7.22 18.01 11.32
N GLY A 76 -6.16 18.57 11.89
CA GLY A 76 -5.29 19.54 11.19
C GLY A 76 -4.04 18.92 10.58
N ALA A 77 -3.72 17.68 10.94
CA ALA A 77 -2.49 17.01 10.51
C ALA A 77 -2.66 16.25 9.20
N PHE A 78 -3.88 15.80 8.85
CA PHE A 78 -4.11 14.98 7.64
C PHE A 78 -3.55 15.65 6.38
N ASP A 79 -3.94 16.90 6.08
CA ASP A 79 -3.51 17.59 4.87
C ASP A 79 -1.98 17.76 4.80
N TYR A 80 -1.36 18.05 5.96
CA TYR A 80 0.08 18.17 6.05
C TYR A 80 0.80 16.84 5.81
N LEU A 81 0.29 15.76 6.39
CA LEU A 81 0.87 14.42 6.22
C LEU A 81 0.64 13.91 4.80
N TYR A 82 -0.55 14.09 4.25
CA TYR A 82 -0.91 13.55 2.94
C TYR A 82 -0.26 14.31 1.79
N SER A 83 -0.29 15.64 1.83
CA SER A 83 0.17 16.50 0.72
C SER A 83 1.54 17.11 0.96
N GLY A 84 1.93 17.31 2.22
CA GLY A 84 3.19 17.95 2.60
C GLY A 84 4.36 16.97 2.78
N MET A 85 4.09 15.67 2.93
CA MET A 85 5.11 14.63 3.04
C MET A 85 5.10 13.73 1.80
N SER A 86 6.29 13.42 1.29
CA SER A 86 6.42 12.35 0.29
C SER A 86 6.10 11.00 0.93
N GLN A 87 5.70 10.03 0.11
CA GLN A 87 5.45 8.67 0.57
C GLN A 87 6.64 8.06 1.34
N GLY A 88 7.87 8.28 0.86
CA GLY A 88 9.07 7.82 1.57
C GLY A 88 9.27 8.48 2.94
N HIS A 89 8.86 9.74 3.10
CA HIS A 89 8.91 10.40 4.40
C HIS A 89 7.89 9.81 5.38
N ARG A 90 6.68 9.48 4.92
CA ARG A 90 5.65 8.81 5.75
C ARG A 90 6.13 7.45 6.22
N GLU A 91 6.67 6.63 5.31
CA GLU A 91 7.24 5.32 5.62
C GLU A 91 8.39 5.42 6.62
N GLN A 92 9.32 6.35 6.42
CA GLN A 92 10.45 6.54 7.33
C GLN A 92 10.00 6.93 8.73
N LEU A 93 8.96 7.78 8.85
CA LEU A 93 8.38 8.14 10.14
C LEU A 93 7.78 6.91 10.82
N LEU A 94 6.98 6.12 10.11
CA LEU A 94 6.40 4.88 10.65
C LEU A 94 7.46 3.89 11.12
N VAL A 95 8.58 3.76 10.39
CA VAL A 95 9.73 2.94 10.82
C VAL A 95 10.38 3.48 12.09
N ASN A 96 10.62 4.79 12.16
CA ASN A 96 11.23 5.42 13.32
C ASN A 96 10.34 5.33 14.57
N CYS A 97 9.02 5.25 14.37
CA CYS A 97 8.03 5.04 15.43
C CYS A 97 7.81 3.57 15.79
N GLY A 98 8.49 2.63 15.11
CA GLY A 98 8.35 1.19 15.37
C GLY A 98 7.04 0.58 14.88
N ILE A 99 6.33 1.25 13.98
CA ILE A 99 5.05 0.77 13.41
C ILE A 99 5.30 -0.07 12.15
N LEU A 100 6.26 0.34 11.32
CA LEU A 100 6.72 -0.45 10.18
C LEU A 100 8.14 -0.95 10.42
N SER A 101 8.48 -2.09 9.84
CA SER A 101 9.86 -2.56 9.78
C SER A 101 10.65 -1.92 8.63
N LYS A 102 11.99 -1.96 8.71
CA LYS A 102 12.85 -1.53 7.60
C LYS A 102 12.69 -2.40 6.37
N GLN A 103 12.39 -3.69 6.53
CA GLN A 103 12.13 -4.58 5.40
C GLN A 103 10.84 -4.17 4.68
N THR A 104 9.77 -3.88 5.43
CA THR A 104 8.50 -3.40 4.87
C THR A 104 8.70 -2.08 4.12
N GLN A 105 9.46 -1.15 4.70
CA GLN A 105 9.86 0.08 3.98
C GLN A 105 10.61 -0.23 2.68
N GLY A 106 11.55 -1.19 2.68
CA GLY A 106 12.27 -1.61 1.48
C GLY A 106 11.36 -2.22 0.41
N ARG A 107 10.40 -3.05 0.83
CA ARG A 107 9.38 -3.65 -0.05
C ARG A 107 8.45 -2.58 -0.65
N LEU A 108 7.99 -1.62 0.15
CA LEU A 108 7.23 -0.46 -0.33
C LEU A 108 8.03 0.41 -1.30
N ALA A 109 9.34 0.58 -1.05
CA ALA A 109 10.23 1.26 -1.98
C ALA A 109 10.36 0.51 -3.32
N ASN A 110 10.39 -0.82 -3.31
CA ASN A 110 10.40 -1.64 -4.52
C ASN A 110 9.11 -1.44 -5.34
N PHE A 111 7.94 -1.55 -4.70
CA PHE A 111 6.66 -1.31 -5.38
C PHE A 111 6.53 0.13 -5.92
N ARG A 112 6.99 1.13 -5.17
CA ARG A 112 7.05 2.52 -5.66
C ARG A 112 7.98 2.68 -6.86
N GLY A 113 9.04 1.88 -6.96
CA GLY A 113 9.88 1.77 -8.16
C GLY A 113 9.06 1.36 -9.37
N LEU A 114 8.29 0.27 -9.26
CA LEU A 114 7.36 -0.19 -10.30
C LEU A 114 6.35 0.90 -10.68
N ARG A 115 5.70 1.55 -9.70
CA ARG A 115 4.78 2.65 -9.98
C ARG A 115 5.44 3.77 -10.78
N ASN A 116 6.68 4.13 -10.45
CA ASN A 116 7.40 5.19 -11.14
C ASN A 116 7.77 4.80 -12.57
N GLU A 117 8.16 3.54 -12.81
CA GLU A 117 8.42 2.99 -14.14
C GLU A 117 7.16 3.09 -15.03
N VAL A 118 6.00 2.71 -14.47
CA VAL A 118 4.69 2.84 -15.13
C VAL A 118 4.33 4.30 -15.39
N ALA A 119 4.43 5.18 -14.38
CA ALA A 119 3.99 6.57 -14.47
C ALA A 119 4.90 7.46 -15.35
N HIS A 120 6.19 7.16 -15.44
CA HIS A 120 7.17 7.99 -16.16
C HIS A 120 7.60 7.44 -17.52
N GLY A 121 7.00 6.34 -17.95
CA GLY A 121 6.96 6.03 -19.37
C GLY A 121 8.26 5.53 -19.97
N THR A 122 8.95 4.60 -19.31
CA THR A 122 9.81 3.64 -20.02
C THR A 122 8.97 2.62 -20.80
N HIS A 123 7.94 3.09 -21.52
CA HIS A 123 6.92 2.29 -22.20
C HIS A 123 7.44 1.41 -23.35
N PHE A 124 8.72 1.54 -23.72
CA PHE A 124 9.26 0.76 -24.82
C PHE A 124 9.76 -0.62 -24.40
N HIS A 125 10.26 -0.84 -23.18
CA HIS A 125 10.90 -2.12 -22.79
C HIS A 125 10.66 -2.49 -21.32
N LEU A 126 9.43 -2.40 -20.81
CA LEU A 126 9.07 -3.19 -19.63
C LEU A 126 8.86 -4.63 -20.11
N ASP A 127 9.74 -5.52 -19.67
CA ASP A 127 9.67 -6.95 -19.90
C ASP A 127 9.05 -7.54 -18.63
N TRP A 128 7.73 -7.66 -18.63
CA TRP A 128 6.88 -7.71 -17.44
C TRP A 128 7.14 -8.90 -16.49
N TRP A 129 7.67 -10.01 -17.02
CA TRP A 129 8.16 -11.14 -16.23
C TRP A 129 9.62 -10.97 -15.77
N ARG A 130 10.42 -10.25 -16.55
CA ARG A 130 11.83 -9.96 -16.26
C ARG A 130 12.01 -8.80 -15.28
N ASP A 131 11.02 -7.93 -15.19
CA ASP A 131 10.97 -6.79 -14.27
C ASP A 131 10.22 -7.13 -12.96
N ASP A 132 9.92 -8.43 -12.75
CA ASP A 132 9.33 -8.99 -11.53
C ASP A 132 7.99 -8.34 -11.13
N VAL A 133 7.17 -7.93 -12.12
CA VAL A 133 5.91 -7.21 -11.85
C VAL A 133 4.95 -8.02 -10.99
N PRO A 134 4.68 -9.31 -11.25
CA PRO A 134 3.83 -10.11 -10.39
C PRO A 134 4.33 -10.20 -8.95
N GLU A 135 5.64 -10.38 -8.75
CA GLU A 135 6.24 -10.44 -7.41
C GLU A 135 6.07 -9.10 -6.67
N ARG A 136 6.34 -7.98 -7.33
CA ARG A 136 6.19 -6.64 -6.75
C ARG A 136 4.74 -6.29 -6.42
N MET A 137 3.78 -6.75 -7.24
CA MET A 137 2.35 -6.62 -6.97
C MET A 137 1.93 -7.46 -5.75
N ASN A 138 2.31 -8.74 -5.71
CA ASN A 138 2.02 -9.62 -4.57
C ASN A 138 2.58 -9.04 -3.26
N ILE A 139 3.82 -8.54 -3.29
CA ILE A 139 4.44 -7.86 -2.15
C ILE A 139 3.63 -6.63 -1.71
N ALA A 140 3.07 -5.87 -2.65
CA ALA A 140 2.26 -4.70 -2.33
C ALA A 140 0.95 -5.10 -1.64
N PHE A 141 0.29 -6.17 -2.09
CA PHE A 141 -0.93 -6.69 -1.47
C PHE A 141 -0.68 -7.30 -0.10
N GLU A 142 0.40 -8.08 0.07
CA GLU A 142 0.80 -8.58 1.40
C GLU A 142 0.98 -7.44 2.41
N ILE A 143 1.53 -6.30 1.98
CA ILE A 143 1.73 -5.15 2.85
C ILE A 143 0.42 -4.40 3.08
N LEU A 144 -0.42 -4.26 2.06
CA LEU A 144 -1.74 -3.64 2.19
C LEU A 144 -2.61 -4.38 3.18
N ASP A 145 -2.67 -5.71 3.10
CA ASP A 145 -3.43 -6.55 4.02
C ASP A 145 -2.97 -6.32 5.47
N ARG A 146 -1.66 -6.42 5.72
CA ARG A 146 -1.06 -6.16 7.04
C ARG A 146 -1.32 -4.75 7.56
N MET A 147 -1.15 -3.72 6.72
CA MET A 147 -1.41 -2.33 7.10
C MET A 147 -2.89 -2.10 7.42
N THR A 148 -3.78 -2.77 6.69
CA THR A 148 -5.22 -2.70 6.90
C THR A 148 -5.62 -3.40 8.20
N ASP A 149 -5.03 -4.55 8.48
CA ASP A 149 -5.24 -5.27 9.74
C ASP A 149 -4.80 -4.46 10.95
N ALA A 150 -3.59 -3.89 10.97
CA ALA A 150 -3.16 -3.02 12.06
C ALA A 150 -3.98 -1.73 12.19
N PHE A 151 -4.54 -1.23 11.09
CA PHE A 151 -5.47 -0.10 11.14
C PHE A 151 -6.79 -0.48 11.84
N THR A 152 -7.25 -1.72 11.65
CA THR A 152 -8.52 -2.21 12.23
C THR A 152 -8.38 -2.81 13.64
N ASP A 153 -7.20 -3.33 13.98
CA ASP A 153 -6.88 -3.89 15.28
C ASP A 153 -5.51 -3.36 15.75
N ARG A 154 -5.56 -2.44 16.72
CA ARG A 154 -4.37 -1.78 17.25
C ARG A 154 -3.42 -2.75 17.99
N GLU A 155 -3.89 -3.93 18.39
CA GLU A 155 -3.05 -4.96 19.02
C GLU A 155 -2.17 -5.70 17.99
N LEU A 156 -2.47 -5.59 16.68
CA LEU A 156 -1.73 -6.24 15.58
C LEU A 156 -0.53 -5.42 15.03
N ILE A 157 -0.20 -4.27 15.63
CA ILE A 157 1.04 -3.54 15.25
C ILE A 157 2.26 -4.45 15.47
N ASP A 158 2.21 -5.28 16.51
CA ASP A 158 3.26 -6.25 16.79
C ASP A 158 3.39 -7.28 15.66
N ASP A 159 2.33 -7.60 14.89
CA ASP A 159 2.38 -8.54 13.76
C ASP A 159 2.97 -7.93 12.49
N ILE A 160 2.76 -6.62 12.25
CA ILE A 160 3.50 -5.90 11.20
C ILE A 160 5.01 -5.94 11.49
N TYR A 161 5.37 -5.84 12.76
CA TYR A 161 6.75 -5.93 13.21
C TYR A 161 7.28 -7.38 13.25
N ALA A 162 6.47 -8.35 13.68
CA ALA A 162 6.87 -9.73 13.97
C ALA A 162 6.74 -10.71 12.79
N GLY A 163 6.02 -10.35 11.72
CA GLY A 163 5.95 -11.12 10.47
C GLY A 163 7.28 -11.25 9.70
N GLU A 164 8.41 -11.09 10.38
CA GLU A 164 9.79 -11.11 9.89
C GLU A 164 10.62 -12.29 10.41
N ASP A 165 10.28 -12.91 11.56
CA ASP A 165 11.10 -14.00 12.15
C ASP A 165 10.66 -15.41 11.68
N ALA A 166 9.63 -15.52 10.84
CA ALA A 166 9.01 -16.81 10.46
C ALA A 166 9.25 -17.28 9.01
N ILE A 167 10.07 -16.57 8.22
CA ILE A 167 10.42 -16.99 6.83
C ILE A 167 11.94 -16.93 6.61
#